data_AF-A0A2X2URY5-F1
#
_entry.id   AF-A0A2X2URY5-F1
#
_cell.length_a   1.000
_cell.length_b   1.000
_cell.length_c   1.000
_cell.angle_alpha   90.00
_cell.angle_beta   90.00
_cell.angle_gamma   90.00
#
_symmetry.space_group_name_H-M   'P 1'
#
loop_
_entity.id
_entity.type
_entity.pdbx_description
1 polymer ?
#
loop_
_entity_poly.entity_id
_entity_poly.type
_entity_poly.pdbx_seq_one_letter_code
_entity_poly.pdbx_strand_id
1 'polypeptide(L)'
;MKMEGGEKHFIYMERLQCTNKSCNRLQNALPDRLVPYKHYAAEIISGVLDEIITTQDLETEDYPCEATMLRWKHWLMLNYFRINEYLKSIGYRFLGFSEELLNTRLSLLEYLRLSNDRWLEAILRMIYNSGGFLEPS
;
A
#
# COMPACT_ATOMS: atom_id res chain seq x y z
N MET A 1 -3.97 5.18 -15.95
CA MET A 1 -5.06 5.23 -14.96
C MET A 1 -6.16 6.10 -15.53
N LYS A 2 -7.44 5.72 -15.37
CA LYS A 2 -8.55 6.63 -15.66
C LYS A 2 -8.74 7.54 -14.44
N MET A 3 -8.81 8.84 -14.66
CA MET A 3 -9.20 9.82 -13.64
C MET A 3 -10.63 10.31 -13.92
N GLU A 4 -11.19 11.10 -12.99
CA GLU A 4 -12.47 11.80 -13.18
C GLU A 4 -12.50 12.49 -14.55
N GLY A 5 -13.65 12.43 -15.24
CA GLY A 5 -13.81 13.02 -16.58
C GLY A 5 -13.21 12.22 -17.73
N GLY A 6 -12.66 11.02 -17.51
CA GLY A 6 -12.21 10.11 -18.57
C GLY A 6 -10.79 10.35 -19.10
N GLU A 7 -10.00 11.17 -18.39
CA GLU A 7 -8.61 11.44 -18.75
C GLU A 7 -7.71 10.20 -18.60
N LYS A 8 -6.74 10.06 -19.51
CA LYS A 8 -5.77 8.95 -19.52
C LYS A 8 -4.38 9.45 -19.14
N HIS A 9 -3.88 9.03 -17.99
CA HIS A 9 -2.50 9.28 -17.61
C HIS A 9 -1.61 8.07 -17.88
N PHE A 10 -0.45 8.32 -18.49
CA PHE A 10 0.66 7.38 -18.57
C PHE A 10 1.29 7.20 -17.18
N ILE A 11 1.66 5.97 -16.87
CA ILE A 11 2.37 5.62 -15.65
C ILE A 11 3.73 5.07 -16.02
N TYR A 12 4.77 5.79 -15.62
CA TYR A 12 6.13 5.30 -15.71
C TYR A 12 6.34 4.23 -14.66
N MET A 13 6.75 3.05 -15.11
CA MET A 13 7.08 1.91 -14.26
C MET A 13 8.60 1.78 -14.23
N GLU A 14 9.21 2.12 -13.10
CA GLU A 14 10.64 1.93 -12.91
C GLU A 14 10.96 0.43 -12.87
N ARG A 15 12.16 0.07 -13.33
CA ARG A 15 12.69 -1.30 -13.22
C ARG A 15 13.75 -1.34 -12.14
N LEU A 16 13.53 -2.16 -11.13
CA LEU A 16 14.49 -2.42 -10.06
C LEU A 16 15.27 -3.69 -10.39
N GLN A 17 16.57 -3.68 -10.13
CA GLN A 17 17.41 -4.87 -10.23
C GLN A 17 17.68 -5.42 -8.82
N CYS A 18 17.57 -6.73 -8.67
CA CYS A 18 17.92 -7.39 -7.41
C CYS A 18 19.37 -7.09 -7.03
N THR A 19 19.60 -6.61 -5.81
CA THR A 19 20.93 -6.28 -5.28
C THR A 19 21.78 -7.51 -5.00
N ASN A 20 21.17 -8.70 -4.95
CA ASN A 20 21.91 -9.95 -4.88
C ASN A 20 22.64 -10.21 -6.21
N LYS A 21 23.98 -10.14 -6.18
CA LYS A 21 24.86 -10.30 -7.34
C LYS A 21 24.66 -11.61 -8.11
N SER A 22 24.15 -12.67 -7.47
CA SER A 22 23.87 -13.94 -8.14
C SER A 22 22.47 -14.02 -8.77
N CYS A 23 21.54 -13.14 -8.38
CA CYS A 23 20.15 -13.17 -8.87
C CYS A 23 19.98 -12.38 -10.17
N ASN A 24 20.48 -11.14 -10.23
CA ASN A 24 20.36 -10.21 -11.37
C ASN A 24 18.95 -10.03 -11.96
N ARG A 25 17.90 -10.49 -11.27
CA ARG A 25 16.52 -10.43 -11.75
C ARG A 25 16.03 -8.98 -11.74
N LEU A 26 15.33 -8.60 -12.80
CA LEU A 26 14.62 -7.33 -12.91
C LEU A 26 13.17 -7.50 -12.43
N GLN A 27 12.68 -6.55 -11.66
CA GLN A 27 11.28 -6.44 -11.25
C GLN A 27 10.76 -5.03 -11.55
N ASN A 28 9.48 -4.91 -11.87
CA ASN A 28 8.85 -3.60 -12.00
C ASN A 28 8.55 -3.05 -10.60
N ALA A 29 8.93 -1.81 -10.34
CA ALA A 29 8.56 -1.12 -9.11
C ALA A 29 7.05 -0.82 -9.12
N LEU A 30 6.40 -1.00 -7.97
CA LEU A 30 5.11 -0.41 -7.71
C LEU A 30 5.28 1.13 -7.65
N PRO A 31 4.56 1.90 -8.48
CA PRO A 31 4.58 3.36 -8.46
C PRO A 31 3.80 3.91 -7.27
N ASP A 32 3.93 5.21 -7.03
CA ASP A 32 3.39 5.98 -5.89
C ASP A 32 1.91 6.32 -5.96
N ARG A 33 1.12 5.58 -6.74
CA ARG A 33 -0.31 5.87 -6.93
C ARG A 33 -1.17 4.65 -7.23
N LEU A 34 -0.56 3.47 -7.26
CA LEU A 34 -1.28 2.23 -7.54
C LEU A 34 -1.38 1.40 -6.28
N VAL A 35 -2.58 0.91 -6.02
CA VAL A 35 -2.81 -0.14 -5.03
C VAL A 35 -2.97 -1.47 -5.76
N PRO A 36 -2.13 -2.48 -5.47
CA PRO A 36 -2.22 -3.78 -6.13
C PRO A 36 -3.62 -4.38 -6.06
N TYR A 37 -4.08 -4.92 -7.20
CA TYR A 37 -5.39 -5.57 -7.36
C TYR A 37 -6.61 -4.67 -7.15
N LYS A 38 -6.45 -3.34 -7.09
CA LYS A 38 -7.55 -2.39 -6.93
C LYS A 38 -7.53 -1.38 -8.07
N HIS A 39 -8.71 -1.05 -8.59
CA HIS A 39 -8.85 -0.13 -9.74
C HIS A 39 -9.07 1.33 -9.35
N TYR A 40 -9.31 1.60 -8.06
CA TYR A 40 -9.49 2.95 -7.54
C TYR A 40 -8.14 3.59 -7.21
N ALA A 41 -8.13 4.93 -7.22
CA ALA A 41 -7.00 5.71 -6.75
C ALA A 41 -6.68 5.37 -5.28
N ALA A 42 -5.42 5.46 -4.91
CA ALA A 42 -4.97 5.10 -3.56
C ALA A 42 -5.65 5.97 -2.50
N GLU A 43 -5.88 7.23 -2.82
CA GLU A 43 -6.51 8.26 -2.00
C GLU A 43 -7.96 7.90 -1.65
N ILE A 44 -8.70 7.31 -2.59
CA ILE A 44 -10.08 6.82 -2.35
C ILE A 44 -10.04 5.60 -1.43
N ILE A 45 -9.08 4.70 -1.64
CA ILE A 45 -8.96 3.49 -0.83
C ILE A 45 -8.55 3.85 0.60
N SER A 46 -7.52 4.69 0.80
CA SER A 46 -7.10 5.13 2.13
C SER A 46 -8.20 5.91 2.83
N GLY A 47 -8.92 6.81 2.14
CA GLY A 47 -10.05 7.54 2.69
C GLY A 47 -11.17 6.62 3.22
N VAL A 48 -11.47 5.51 2.53
CA VAL A 48 -12.41 4.49 3.01
C VAL A 48 -11.88 3.74 4.24
N LEU A 49 -10.59 3.40 4.23
CA LEU A 49 -9.95 2.67 5.34
C LEU A 49 -9.89 3.54 6.61
N ASP A 50 -9.65 4.84 6.45
CA ASP A 50 -9.56 5.85 7.51
C ASP A 50 -10.93 6.41 7.91
N GLU A 51 -12.01 5.90 7.33
CA GLU A 51 -13.40 6.31 7.58
C GLU A 51 -13.70 7.78 7.26
N ILE A 52 -12.85 8.41 6.44
CA ILE A 52 -13.04 9.75 5.89
C ILE A 52 -14.10 9.72 4.77
N ILE A 53 -14.10 8.64 3.98
CA ILE A 53 -15.09 8.39 2.94
C ILE A 53 -16.10 7.36 3.45
N THR A 54 -17.37 7.74 3.47
CA THR A 54 -18.47 6.92 3.97
C THR A 54 -19.51 6.65 2.89
N THR A 55 -20.48 5.78 3.19
CA THR A 55 -21.61 5.51 2.31
C THR A 55 -22.58 6.69 2.20
N GLN A 56 -22.42 7.74 3.01
CA GLN A 56 -23.26 8.94 2.94
C GLN A 56 -22.71 9.98 1.97
N ASP A 57 -21.43 9.85 1.56
CA ASP A 57 -20.77 10.72 0.57
C ASP A 57 -21.02 10.28 -0.89
N LEU A 58 -21.96 9.33 -1.09
CA LEU A 58 -22.24 8.64 -2.36
C LEU A 58 -23.13 9.46 -3.29
N GLU A 59 -22.59 10.51 -3.92
CA GLU A 59 -23.34 11.25 -4.95
C GLU A 59 -22.79 11.13 -6.39
N THR A 60 -21.72 10.36 -6.65
CA THR A 60 -21.15 10.26 -8.01
C THR A 60 -20.80 8.82 -8.45
N GLU A 61 -20.77 8.60 -9.77
CA GLU A 61 -20.54 7.30 -10.42
C GLU A 61 -19.13 6.72 -10.17
N ASP A 62 -18.16 7.57 -9.81
CA ASP A 62 -16.75 7.21 -9.63
C ASP A 62 -16.42 6.67 -8.22
N TYR A 63 -17.39 6.59 -7.30
CA TYR A 63 -17.19 6.09 -5.93
C TYR A 63 -17.45 4.59 -5.75
N PRO A 64 -16.70 3.91 -4.86
CA PRO A 64 -16.90 2.49 -4.60
C PRO A 64 -18.25 2.21 -3.89
N CYS A 65 -18.92 1.13 -4.26
CA CYS A 65 -20.09 0.68 -3.50
C CYS A 65 -19.70 0.17 -2.10
N GLU A 66 -20.66 0.17 -1.17
CA GLU A 66 -20.46 -0.28 0.22
C GLU A 66 -19.80 -1.67 0.31
N ALA A 67 -20.25 -2.63 -0.49
CA ALA A 67 -19.65 -3.97 -0.51
C ALA A 67 -18.16 -3.95 -0.89
N THR A 68 -17.75 -3.03 -1.75
CA THR A 68 -16.34 -2.83 -2.12
C THR A 68 -15.56 -2.22 -0.97
N MET A 69 -16.12 -1.21 -0.30
CA MET A 69 -15.52 -0.58 0.89
C MET A 69 -15.27 -1.61 2.01
N LEU A 70 -16.27 -2.46 2.30
CA LEU A 70 -16.17 -3.52 3.30
C LEU A 70 -15.07 -4.54 2.95
N ARG A 71 -14.93 -4.91 1.67
CA ARG A 71 -13.84 -5.80 1.22
C ARG A 71 -12.46 -5.19 1.50
N TRP A 72 -12.29 -3.89 1.33
CA TRP A 72 -11.01 -3.23 1.62
C TRP A 72 -10.73 -3.15 3.12
N LYS A 73 -11.72 -2.82 3.94
CA LYS A 73 -11.59 -2.86 5.41
C LYS A 73 -11.21 -4.26 5.89
N HIS A 74 -11.87 -5.29 5.37
CA HIS A 74 -11.54 -6.67 5.67
C HIS A 74 -10.13 -7.06 5.22
N TRP A 75 -9.74 -6.64 4.01
CA TRP A 75 -8.40 -6.88 3.47
C TRP A 75 -7.28 -6.27 4.32
N LEU A 76 -7.46 -5.03 4.82
CA LEU A 76 -6.50 -4.39 5.71
C LEU A 76 -6.41 -5.17 7.02
N MET A 77 -7.55 -5.58 7.58
CA MET A 77 -7.59 -6.37 8.82
C MET A 77 -6.85 -7.70 8.65
N LEU A 78 -7.09 -8.45 7.57
CA LEU A 78 -6.40 -9.72 7.30
C LEU A 78 -4.90 -9.56 7.08
N ASN A 79 -4.47 -8.44 6.48
CA ASN A 79 -3.06 -8.17 6.22
C ASN A 79 -2.35 -7.40 7.33
N TYR A 80 -3.05 -7.01 8.40
CA TYR A 80 -2.54 -6.10 9.43
C TYR A 80 -1.19 -6.54 10.00
N PHE A 81 -1.14 -7.76 10.52
CA PHE A 81 0.08 -8.33 11.11
C PHE A 81 1.19 -8.46 10.07
N ARG A 82 0.87 -8.95 8.87
CA ARG A 82 1.81 -9.13 7.77
C ARG A 82 2.46 -7.81 7.34
N ILE A 83 1.66 -6.75 7.20
CA ILE A 83 2.15 -5.41 6.90
C ILE A 83 3.16 -4.97 7.96
N ASN A 84 2.78 -5.10 9.24
CA ASN A 84 3.63 -4.68 10.34
C ASN A 84 4.98 -5.41 10.34
N GLU A 85 4.96 -6.73 10.15
CA GLU A 85 6.19 -7.54 10.11
C GLU A 85 7.05 -7.26 8.88
N TYR A 86 6.44 -6.97 7.72
CA TYR A 86 7.21 -6.48 6.59
C TYR A 86 7.89 -5.15 6.88
N LEU A 87 7.18 -4.18 7.46
CA LEU A 87 7.74 -2.87 7.77
C LEU A 87 8.94 -2.99 8.72
N LYS A 88 8.85 -3.84 9.75
CA LYS A 88 9.98 -4.13 10.65
C LYS A 88 11.15 -4.78 9.91
N SER A 89 10.88 -5.83 9.13
CA SER A 89 11.89 -6.54 8.35
C SER A 89 12.61 -5.63 7.35
N ILE A 90 11.86 -4.73 6.69
CA ILE A 90 12.40 -3.76 5.74
C ILE A 90 13.25 -2.72 6.47
N GLY A 91 12.75 -2.19 7.59
CA GLY A 91 13.48 -1.25 8.42
C GLY A 91 14.84 -1.80 8.85
N TYR A 92 14.87 -3.04 9.33
CA TYR A 92 16.12 -3.72 9.71
C TYR A 92 17.04 -3.96 8.50
N ARG A 93 16.54 -4.58 7.42
CA ARG A 93 17.39 -5.01 6.29
C ARG A 93 17.88 -3.89 5.40
N PHE A 94 17.07 -2.85 5.20
CA PHE A 94 17.32 -1.84 4.17
C PHE A 94 17.51 -0.42 4.71
N LEU A 95 16.97 -0.10 5.90
CA LEU A 95 17.04 1.24 6.48
C LEU A 95 18.04 1.34 7.65
N GLY A 96 18.67 0.23 8.05
CA GLY A 96 19.71 0.21 9.07
C GLY A 96 19.21 0.35 10.51
N PHE A 97 17.93 0.10 10.77
CA PHE A 97 17.41 0.05 12.14
C PHE A 97 17.94 -1.18 12.90
N SER A 98 18.02 -1.06 14.23
CA SER A 98 18.53 -2.12 15.11
C SER A 98 17.56 -3.31 15.23
N GLU A 99 18.05 -4.43 15.78
CA GLU A 99 17.22 -5.62 16.09
C GLU A 99 16.10 -5.32 17.10
N GLU A 100 16.21 -4.24 17.87
CA GLU A 100 15.16 -3.77 18.77
C GLU A 100 13.86 -3.45 18.01
N LEU A 101 13.97 -2.98 16.75
CA LEU A 101 12.81 -2.74 15.89
C LEU A 101 12.02 -4.02 15.63
N LEU A 102 12.70 -5.16 15.47
CA LEU A 102 12.03 -6.45 15.21
C LEU A 102 11.20 -6.88 16.42
N ASN A 103 11.71 -6.60 17.63
CA ASN A 103 11.10 -6.99 18.90
C ASN A 103 10.11 -5.96 19.45
N THR A 104 9.94 -4.82 18.78
CA THR A 104 9.03 -3.78 19.25
C THR A 104 7.58 -4.25 19.21
N ARG A 105 6.83 -3.83 20.25
CA ARG A 105 5.37 -3.97 20.30
C ARG A 105 4.63 -2.86 19.55
N LEU A 106 5.36 -1.85 19.08
CA LEU A 106 4.77 -0.77 18.29
C LEU A 106 4.23 -1.29 16.97
N SER A 107 3.04 -0.84 16.60
CA SER A 107 2.50 -1.01 15.25
C SER A 107 3.10 0.06 14.34
N LEU A 108 4.07 -0.32 13.52
CA LEU A 108 4.62 0.54 12.48
C LEU A 108 3.57 0.91 11.44
N LEU A 109 2.59 0.02 11.21
CA LEU A 109 1.44 0.33 10.36
C LEU A 109 0.66 1.54 10.92
N GLU A 110 0.24 1.48 12.18
CA GLU A 110 -0.50 2.60 12.78
C GLU A 110 0.35 3.86 12.88
N TYR A 111 1.64 3.73 13.23
CA TYR A 111 2.53 4.88 13.27
C TYR A 111 2.64 5.58 11.91
N LEU A 112 2.85 4.83 10.82
CA LEU A 112 2.92 5.40 9.47
C LEU A 112 1.57 5.94 9.02
N ARG A 113 0.47 5.25 9.35
CA ARG A 113 -0.90 5.67 9.05
C ARG A 113 -1.24 7.01 9.68
N LEU A 114 -0.80 7.25 10.91
CA LEU A 114 -1.05 8.51 11.64
C LEU A 114 -0.08 9.65 11.25
N SER A 115 1.08 9.35 10.67
CA SER A 115 2.13 10.33 10.39
C SER A 115 2.26 10.71 8.91
N ASN A 116 1.52 10.06 8.01
CA ASN A 116 1.63 10.26 6.58
C ASN A 116 0.26 10.13 5.90
N ASP A 117 -0.24 11.21 5.30
CA ASP A 117 -1.53 11.22 4.59
C ASP A 117 -1.55 10.27 3.37
N ARG A 118 -0.36 9.89 2.87
CA ARG A 118 -0.13 8.92 1.78
C ARG A 118 0.42 7.61 2.30
N TRP A 119 0.03 7.23 3.51
CA TRP A 119 0.55 6.05 4.20
C TRP A 119 0.37 4.78 3.37
N LEU A 120 -0.77 4.64 2.69
CA LEU A 120 -1.11 3.41 1.96
C LEU A 120 -0.14 3.17 0.80
N GLU A 121 0.11 4.18 -0.03
CA GLU A 121 1.09 4.10 -1.11
C GLU A 121 2.50 3.87 -0.57
N ALA A 122 2.86 4.55 0.52
CA ALA A 122 4.16 4.41 1.15
C ALA A 122 4.41 2.97 1.62
N ILE A 123 3.50 2.38 2.40
CA ILE A 123 3.66 1.00 2.90
C ILE A 123 3.67 -0.01 1.76
N LEU A 124 2.82 0.18 0.73
CA LEU A 124 2.74 -0.75 -0.38
C LEU A 124 4.01 -0.72 -1.20
N ARG A 125 4.56 0.47 -1.47
CA ARG A 125 5.85 0.59 -2.15
C ARG A 125 6.96 -0.06 -1.36
N MET A 126 7.04 0.18 -0.06
CA MET A 126 8.05 -0.46 0.80
C MET A 126 7.96 -1.98 0.69
N ILE A 127 6.76 -2.53 0.82
CA ILE A 127 6.52 -3.98 0.80
C ILE A 127 6.84 -4.58 -0.57
N TYR A 128 6.16 -4.11 -1.62
CA TYR A 128 6.24 -4.73 -2.95
C TYR A 128 7.60 -4.50 -3.61
N ASN A 129 8.21 -3.33 -3.45
CA ASN A 129 9.54 -3.07 -4.04
C ASN A 129 10.67 -3.79 -3.29
N SER A 130 10.41 -4.25 -2.06
CA SER A 130 11.33 -5.11 -1.30
C SER A 130 11.10 -6.62 -1.54
N GLY A 131 10.22 -6.98 -2.49
CA GLY A 131 9.89 -8.37 -2.83
C GLY A 131 8.85 -9.03 -1.92
N GLY A 132 8.18 -8.26 -1.06
CA GLY A 132 7.04 -8.72 -0.28
C GLY A 132 5.72 -8.64 -1.07
N PHE A 133 4.65 -9.22 -0.51
CA PHE A 133 3.31 -9.13 -1.09
C PHE A 133 2.25 -9.27 -0.01
N LEU A 134 1.08 -8.69 -0.27
CA LEU A 134 -0.09 -8.82 0.59
C LEU A 134 -1.07 -9.83 -0.01
N GLU A 135 -1.83 -10.51 0.85
CA GLU A 135 -2.90 -11.38 0.39
C GLU A 135 -3.95 -10.51 -0.33
N PRO A 136 -4.40 -10.90 -1.53
CA PRO A 136 -5.39 -10.12 -2.28
C PRO A 136 -6.77 -10.15 -1.59
N SER A 137 -7.59 -9.15 -1.92
CA SER A 137 -8.97 -8.98 -1.43
C SER A 137 -10.01 -9.51 -2.41
#